data_AF-A0A966M897-F1
#
_entry.id   AF-A0A966M897-F1
#
_cell.length_a   1.000
_cell.length_b   1.000
_cell.length_c   1.000
_cell.angle_alpha   90.00
_cell.angle_beta   90.00
_cell.angle_gamma   90.00
#
_symmetry.space_group_name_H-M   'P 1'
#
loop_
_entity.id
_entity.type
_entity.pdbx_description
1 polymer ?
#
loop_
_entity_poly.entity_id
_entity_poly.type
_entity_poly.pdbx_seq_one_letter_code
_entity_poly.pdbx_strand_id
1 'polypeptide(L)'
;MTRSRLFWGTIAPLAAILNSLLLVYLILKFRGVDPIEMFKLMASYGFDPRNLVSELNQTVAYYMAGVAAAIGFKMLLFNIGIDGQYRMGAFFGGVVGAAVNLPPILHVLVIIITAMLAGGLWAAIAGYLKVKRGVNEVISNIML
;
A
#
# COMPACT_ATOMS: atom_id res chain seq x y z
N MET A 1 22.87 -8.85 25.07
CA MET A 1 22.78 -8.50 23.64
C MET A 1 24.06 -7.79 23.23
N THR A 2 24.85 -8.40 22.35
CA THR A 2 26.26 -8.07 22.10
C THR A 2 26.43 -6.77 21.33
N ARG A 3 27.31 -5.87 21.81
CA ARG A 3 27.65 -4.53 21.27
C ARG A 3 27.87 -4.49 19.74
N SER A 4 28.31 -5.60 19.15
CA SER A 4 28.52 -5.78 17.71
C SER A 4 27.23 -5.79 16.89
N ARG A 5 26.12 -6.33 17.41
CA ARG A 5 24.83 -6.38 16.67
C ARG A 5 24.21 -4.99 16.54
N LEU A 6 24.35 -4.15 17.57
CA LEU A 6 23.86 -2.76 17.53
C LEU A 6 24.73 -1.88 16.61
N PHE A 7 26.04 -2.09 16.62
CA PHE A 7 26.98 -1.42 15.71
C PHE A 7 26.66 -1.72 14.25
N TRP A 8 26.56 -3.00 13.87
CA TRP A 8 26.21 -3.38 12.50
C TRP A 8 24.75 -3.04 12.12
N GLY A 9 23.83 -3.11 13.08
CA GLY A 9 22.42 -2.75 12.87
C GLY A 9 22.19 -1.26 12.61
N THR A 10 23.12 -0.37 12.99
CA THR A 10 23.01 1.08 12.77
C THR A 10 23.89 1.56 11.62
N ILE A 11 25.09 1.02 11.48
CA ILE A 11 26.02 1.41 10.42
C ILE A 11 25.55 0.95 9.05
N ALA A 12 24.97 -0.25 8.92
CA ALA A 12 24.53 -0.75 7.62
C ALA A 12 23.41 0.12 7.00
N PRO A 13 22.33 0.52 7.73
CA PRO A 13 21.34 1.46 7.20
C PRO A 13 21.93 2.82 6.84
N LEU A 14 22.80 3.38 7.69
CA LEU A 14 23.44 4.67 7.42
C LEU A 14 24.30 4.62 6.15
N ALA A 15 25.12 3.58 6.00
CA ALA A 15 25.94 3.37 4.81
C ALA A 15 25.07 3.18 3.56
N ALA A 16 23.94 2.48 3.66
CA ALA A 16 22.99 2.31 2.55
C ALA A 16 22.36 3.65 2.12
N ILE A 17 21.94 4.49 3.07
CA ILE A 17 21.39 5.82 2.78
C ILE A 17 22.45 6.70 2.08
N LEU A 18 23.66 6.75 2.63
CA LEU A 18 24.74 7.55 2.06
C LEU A 18 25.11 7.08 0.64
N ASN A 19 25.20 5.78 0.42
CA ASN A 19 25.51 5.22 -0.89
C ASN A 19 24.38 5.48 -1.90
N SER A 20 23.11 5.34 -1.48
CA SER A 20 21.96 5.68 -2.32
C SER A 20 21.98 7.15 -2.74
N LEU A 21 22.20 8.08 -1.81
CA LEU A 21 22.30 9.51 -2.11
C LEU A 21 23.47 9.82 -3.03
N LEU A 22 24.64 9.18 -2.82
CA LEU A 22 25.80 9.35 -3.69
C LEU A 22 25.52 8.86 -5.10
N LEU A 23 24.91 7.68 -5.26
CA LEU A 23 24.54 7.13 -6.57
C LEU A 23 23.54 8.04 -7.30
N VAL A 24 22.49 8.49 -6.61
CA VAL A 24 21.50 9.42 -7.18
C VAL A 24 22.18 10.73 -7.59
N TYR A 25 23.05 11.29 -6.75
CA TYR A 25 23.80 12.49 -7.05
C TYR A 25 24.64 12.35 -8.33
N LEU A 26 25.38 11.24 -8.45
CA LEU A 26 26.22 10.97 -9.62
C LEU A 26 25.36 10.85 -10.88
N ILE A 27 24.26 10.09 -10.84
CA ILE A 27 23.35 9.90 -11.98
C ILE A 27 22.77 11.24 -12.47
N LEU A 28 22.32 12.09 -11.54
CA LEU A 28 21.75 13.40 -11.89
C LEU A 28 22.82 14.30 -12.53
N LYS A 29 24.02 14.31 -11.96
CA LYS A 29 25.16 15.06 -12.50
C LYS A 29 25.53 14.59 -13.91
N PHE A 30 25.58 13.27 -14.14
CA PHE A 30 25.83 12.70 -15.47
C PHE A 30 24.74 13.08 -16.50
N ARG A 31 23.51 13.28 -16.04
CA ARG A 31 22.38 13.70 -16.89
C ARG A 31 22.32 15.22 -17.11
N GLY A 32 23.28 15.98 -16.58
CA GLY A 32 23.34 17.44 -16.70
C GLY A 32 22.30 18.19 -15.85
N VAL A 33 21.68 17.52 -14.90
CA VAL A 33 20.70 18.11 -13.97
C VAL A 33 21.43 18.46 -12.67
N ASP A 34 21.22 19.67 -12.14
CA ASP A 34 21.80 20.04 -10.83
C ASP A 34 21.21 19.15 -9.71
N PRO A 35 22.02 18.28 -9.09
CA PRO A 35 21.52 17.38 -8.05
C PRO A 35 21.04 18.14 -6.81
N ILE A 36 21.64 19.29 -6.50
CA ILE A 36 21.27 20.08 -5.32
C ILE A 36 19.89 20.69 -5.52
N GLU A 37 19.60 21.21 -6.71
CA GLU A 37 18.27 21.73 -7.05
C GLU A 37 17.21 20.62 -7.00
N MET A 38 17.52 19.43 -7.53
CA MET A 38 16.62 18.28 -7.45
C MET A 38 16.32 17.85 -6.01
N PHE A 39 17.33 17.79 -5.14
CA PHE A 39 17.10 17.49 -3.73
C PHE A 39 16.26 18.56 -3.02
N LYS A 40 16.46 19.84 -3.34
CA LYS A 40 15.60 20.93 -2.82
C LYS A 40 14.16 20.78 -3.31
N LEU A 41 13.96 20.44 -4.58
CA LEU A 41 12.64 20.20 -5.14
C LEU A 41 11.95 19.03 -4.44
N MET A 42 12.64 17.89 -4.29
CA MET A 42 12.13 16.73 -3.56
C MET A 42 11.75 17.07 -2.11
N ALA A 43 12.57 17.86 -1.41
CA ALA A 43 12.26 18.33 -0.07
C ALA A 43 11.01 19.21 -0.06
N SER A 44 10.89 20.17 -0.99
CA SER A 44 9.70 21.04 -1.08
C SER A 44 8.43 20.27 -1.41
N TYR A 45 8.52 19.22 -2.24
CA TYR A 45 7.40 18.36 -2.59
C TYR A 45 6.81 17.66 -1.35
N GLY A 46 7.66 17.26 -0.40
CA GLY A 46 7.22 16.62 0.83
C GLY A 46 6.43 17.52 1.79
N PHE A 47 6.57 18.85 1.67
CA PHE A 47 5.87 19.83 2.51
C PHE A 47 4.72 20.55 1.80
N ASP A 48 4.46 20.23 0.54
CA ASP A 48 3.32 20.78 -0.17
C ASP A 48 2.00 20.28 0.47
N PRO A 49 1.06 21.17 0.85
CA PRO A 49 -0.18 20.78 1.50
C PRO A 49 -1.02 19.77 0.70
N ARG A 50 -1.01 19.84 -0.64
CA ARG A 50 -1.76 18.90 -1.48
C ARG A 50 -1.14 17.52 -1.43
N ASN A 51 0.19 17.46 -1.47
CA ASN A 51 0.92 16.19 -1.34
C ASN A 51 0.70 15.59 0.04
N LEU A 52 0.77 16.39 1.11
CA LEU A 52 0.49 15.91 2.47
C LEU A 52 -0.91 15.28 2.59
N VAL A 53 -1.95 15.89 1.99
CA VAL A 53 -3.30 15.30 1.96
C VAL A 53 -3.33 14.01 1.17
N SER A 54 -2.65 13.95 0.01
CA SER A 54 -2.55 12.73 -0.79
C SER A 54 -1.84 11.60 -0.04
N GLU A 55 -0.73 11.91 0.62
CA GLU A 55 0.03 10.96 1.43
C GLU A 55 -0.78 10.45 2.62
N LEU A 56 -1.55 11.33 3.28
CA LEU A 56 -2.46 10.93 4.36
C LEU A 56 -3.54 9.97 3.84
N ASN A 57 -4.15 10.27 2.70
CA ASN A 57 -5.15 9.39 2.09
C ASN A 57 -4.56 8.01 1.77
N GLN A 58 -3.34 7.97 1.22
CA GLN A 58 -2.66 6.72 0.91
C GLN A 58 -2.24 5.95 2.18
N THR A 59 -1.80 6.67 3.22
CA THR A 59 -1.47 6.08 4.53
C THR A 59 -2.67 5.41 5.16
N VAL A 60 -3.87 6.01 5.08
CA VAL A 60 -5.11 5.39 5.58
C VAL A 60 -5.37 4.05 4.88
N ALA A 61 -5.18 3.98 3.55
CA ALA A 61 -5.33 2.73 2.81
C ALA A 61 -4.34 1.65 3.29
N TYR A 62 -3.06 2.00 3.47
CA TYR A 62 -2.06 1.06 3.98
C TYR A 62 -2.31 0.63 5.43
N TYR A 63 -2.79 1.54 6.28
CA TYR A 63 -3.17 1.20 7.64
C TYR A 63 -4.33 0.19 7.66
N MET A 64 -5.36 0.41 6.86
CA MET A 64 -6.48 -0.51 6.71
C MET A 64 -6.02 -1.88 6.18
N ALA A 65 -5.09 -1.91 5.22
CA ALA A 65 -4.48 -3.14 4.73
C ALA A 65 -3.71 -3.88 5.85
N GLY A 66 -2.97 -3.16 6.69
CA GLY A 66 -2.28 -3.73 7.85
C GLY A 66 -3.23 -4.33 8.88
N VAL A 67 -4.34 -3.66 9.17
CA VAL A 67 -5.40 -4.18 10.05
C VAL A 67 -6.04 -5.43 9.47
N ALA A 68 -6.36 -5.43 8.17
CA ALA A 68 -6.90 -6.60 7.47
C ALA A 68 -5.92 -7.79 7.50
N ALA A 69 -4.63 -7.55 7.28
CA ALA A 69 -3.58 -8.56 7.38
C ALA A 69 -3.49 -9.14 8.80
N ALA A 70 -3.54 -8.30 9.84
CA ALA A 70 -3.51 -8.74 11.22
C ALA A 70 -4.69 -9.66 11.57
N ILE A 71 -5.89 -9.37 11.04
CA ILE A 71 -7.06 -10.25 11.18
C ILE A 71 -6.83 -11.59 10.48
N GLY A 72 -6.28 -11.58 9.25
CA GLY A 72 -5.91 -12.79 8.52
C GLY A 72 -4.92 -13.67 9.29
N PHE A 73 -3.87 -13.07 9.85
CA PHE A 73 -2.87 -13.78 10.64
C PHE A 73 -3.44 -14.40 11.92
N LYS A 74 -4.43 -13.76 12.57
CA LYS A 74 -5.15 -14.38 13.69
C LYS A 74 -5.91 -15.65 13.29
N MET A 75 -6.29 -15.79 12.02
CA MET A 75 -6.93 -16.97 11.48
C MET A 75 -5.93 -17.97 10.86
N LEU A 76 -4.61 -17.74 11.04
CA LEU A 76 -3.54 -18.51 10.39
C LEU A 76 -3.63 -18.50 8.85
N LEU A 77 -4.22 -17.45 8.28
CA LEU A 77 -4.32 -17.26 6.84
C LEU A 77 -3.35 -16.18 6.39
N PHE A 78 -2.54 -16.50 5.38
CA PHE A 78 -1.59 -15.56 4.80
C PHE A 78 -2.20 -14.88 3.57
N ASN A 79 -2.90 -13.77 3.79
CA ASN A 79 -3.55 -12.97 2.73
C ASN A 79 -2.59 -11.91 2.18
N ILE A 80 -1.91 -12.21 1.08
CA ILE A 80 -1.03 -11.25 0.37
C ILE A 80 -1.84 -10.37 -0.60
N GLY A 81 -2.97 -10.89 -1.11
CA GLY A 81 -3.80 -10.27 -2.16
C GLY A 81 -4.66 -9.10 -1.68
N ILE A 82 -4.30 -8.47 -0.56
CA ILE A 82 -5.04 -7.34 0.03
C ILE A 82 -5.05 -6.15 -0.93
N ASP A 83 -3.96 -5.92 -1.67
CA ASP A 83 -3.88 -4.84 -2.68
C ASP A 83 -4.92 -5.05 -3.80
N GLY A 84 -5.06 -6.28 -4.30
CA GLY A 84 -6.09 -6.64 -5.29
C GLY A 84 -7.51 -6.45 -4.74
N GLN A 85 -7.76 -6.92 -3.51
CA GLN A 85 -9.05 -6.74 -2.82
C GLN A 85 -9.41 -5.25 -2.64
N TYR A 86 -8.42 -4.42 -2.27
CA TYR A 86 -8.59 -2.99 -2.13
C TYR A 86 -8.91 -2.31 -3.48
N ARG A 87 -8.17 -2.63 -4.54
CA ARG A 87 -8.40 -2.09 -5.89
C ARG A 87 -9.80 -2.44 -6.41
N MET A 88 -10.24 -3.68 -6.23
CA MET A 88 -11.59 -4.09 -6.62
C MET A 88 -12.66 -3.35 -5.82
N GLY A 89 -12.46 -3.20 -4.52
CA GLY A 89 -13.32 -2.38 -3.66
C GLY A 89 -13.40 -0.93 -4.12
N ALA A 90 -12.26 -0.29 -4.39
CA ALA A 90 -12.18 1.09 -4.85
C ALA A 90 -12.83 1.30 -6.21
N PHE A 91 -12.61 0.37 -7.16
CA PHE A 91 -13.21 0.43 -8.49
C PHE A 91 -14.73 0.37 -8.42
N PHE A 92 -15.30 -0.68 -7.80
CA PHE A 92 -16.75 -0.84 -7.74
C PHE A 92 -17.40 0.21 -6.84
N GLY A 93 -16.75 0.61 -5.75
CA GLY A 93 -17.21 1.72 -4.90
C GLY A 93 -17.28 3.04 -5.68
N GLY A 94 -16.27 3.33 -6.51
CA GLY A 94 -16.26 4.50 -7.38
C GLY A 94 -17.34 4.44 -8.47
N VAL A 95 -17.52 3.29 -9.12
CA VAL A 95 -18.57 3.09 -10.14
C VAL A 95 -19.96 3.29 -9.55
N VAL A 96 -20.26 2.66 -8.41
CA VAL A 96 -21.57 2.82 -7.75
C VAL A 96 -21.75 4.24 -7.23
N GLY A 97 -20.72 4.84 -6.62
CA GLY A 97 -20.76 6.23 -6.17
C GLY A 97 -21.03 7.22 -7.29
N ALA A 98 -20.50 6.98 -8.50
CA ALA A 98 -20.81 7.80 -9.67
C ALA A 98 -22.20 7.54 -10.25
N ALA A 99 -22.73 6.32 -10.09
CA ALA A 99 -24.00 5.90 -10.69
C ALA A 99 -25.24 6.25 -9.85
N VAL A 100 -25.11 6.35 -8.52
CA VAL A 100 -26.25 6.62 -7.62
C VAL A 100 -26.23 8.04 -7.09
N ASN A 101 -27.40 8.66 -6.93
CA ASN A 101 -27.54 9.93 -6.25
C ASN A 101 -28.45 9.75 -5.04
N LEU A 102 -27.90 9.90 -3.84
CA LEU A 102 -28.55 9.61 -2.57
C LEU A 102 -28.21 10.73 -1.57
N PRO A 103 -29.00 10.89 -0.48
CA PRO A 103 -28.63 11.77 0.62
C PRO A 103 -27.21 11.46 1.13
N PRO A 104 -26.42 12.47 1.57
CA PRO A 104 -24.98 12.32 1.80
C PRO A 104 -24.57 11.11 2.64
N ILE A 105 -25.30 10.84 3.73
CA ILE A 105 -25.03 9.72 4.63
C ILE A 105 -25.28 8.37 3.94
N LEU A 106 -26.42 8.23 3.25
CA LEU A 106 -26.77 7.00 2.54
C LEU A 106 -25.84 6.75 1.36
N HIS A 107 -25.43 7.82 0.66
CA HIS A 107 -24.50 7.72 -0.45
C HIS A 107 -23.17 7.11 -0.01
N VAL A 108 -22.57 7.63 1.06
CA VAL A 108 -21.31 7.08 1.61
C VAL A 108 -21.48 5.64 2.10
N LEU A 109 -22.58 5.32 2.80
CA LEU A 109 -22.84 3.97 3.28
C LEU A 109 -22.93 2.96 2.13
N VAL A 110 -23.64 3.30 1.05
CA VAL A 110 -23.77 2.44 -0.13
C VAL A 110 -22.41 2.20 -0.79
N ILE A 111 -21.56 3.22 -0.91
CA ILE A 111 -20.20 3.09 -1.45
C ILE A 111 -19.38 2.13 -0.59
N ILE A 112 -19.40 2.31 0.74
CA ILE A 112 -18.64 1.47 1.67
C ILE A 112 -19.09 0.01 1.57
N ILE A 113 -20.39 -0.25 1.60
CA ILE A 113 -20.94 -1.62 1.50
C ILE A 113 -20.56 -2.24 0.16
N THR A 114 -20.67 -1.49 -0.93
CA THR A 114 -20.28 -1.96 -2.26
C THR A 114 -18.80 -2.33 -2.30
N ALA A 115 -17.92 -1.47 -1.76
CA ALA A 115 -16.48 -1.73 -1.72
C ALA A 115 -16.15 -2.97 -0.88
N MET A 116 -16.80 -3.13 0.28
CA MET A 116 -16.65 -4.30 1.15
C MET A 116 -17.08 -5.59 0.45
N LEU A 117 -18.22 -5.58 -0.24
CA LEU A 117 -18.72 -6.74 -0.97
C LEU A 117 -17.80 -7.08 -2.15
N ALA A 118 -17.38 -6.09 -2.94
CA ALA A 118 -16.49 -6.32 -4.06
C ALA A 118 -15.13 -6.91 -3.62
N GLY A 119 -14.49 -6.31 -2.62
CA GLY A 119 -13.23 -6.82 -2.07
C GLY A 119 -13.39 -8.20 -1.43
N GLY A 120 -14.49 -8.41 -0.69
CA GLY A 120 -14.81 -9.71 -0.08
C GLY A 120 -15.07 -10.81 -1.10
N LEU A 121 -15.78 -10.50 -2.19
CA LEU A 121 -16.00 -11.42 -3.30
C LEU A 121 -14.69 -11.75 -4.03
N TRP A 122 -13.78 -10.77 -4.19
CA TRP A 122 -12.45 -11.02 -4.73
C TRP A 122 -11.65 -12.00 -3.85
N ALA A 123 -11.64 -11.77 -2.54
CA ALA A 123 -11.00 -12.66 -1.56
C ALA A 123 -11.64 -14.06 -1.53
N ALA A 124 -12.96 -14.14 -1.75
CA ALA A 124 -13.70 -15.40 -1.73
C ALA A 124 -13.23 -16.38 -2.82
N ILE A 125 -12.67 -15.88 -3.94
CA ILE A 125 -12.10 -16.73 -4.99
C ILE A 125 -10.94 -17.57 -4.42
N ALA A 126 -9.99 -16.94 -3.73
CA ALA A 126 -8.88 -17.64 -3.08
C ALA A 126 -9.38 -18.61 -1.99
N GLY A 127 -10.35 -18.17 -1.18
CA GLY A 127 -10.97 -19.02 -0.16
C GLY A 127 -11.64 -20.27 -0.73
N TYR A 128 -12.38 -20.11 -1.83
CA TYR A 128 -13.01 -21.22 -2.55
C TYR A 128 -11.97 -22.19 -3.10
N LEU A 129 -10.91 -21.69 -3.75
CA LEU A 129 -9.83 -22.53 -4.29
C LEU A 129 -9.11 -23.32 -3.19
N LYS A 130 -8.89 -22.72 -2.02
CA LYS A 130 -8.35 -23.42 -0.85
C LYS A 130 -9.26 -24.56 -0.40
N VAL A 131 -10.53 -24.26 -0.16
CA VAL A 131 -11.46 -25.23 0.44
C VAL A 131 -11.86 -26.34 -0.54
N LYS A 132 -12.08 -26.02 -1.81
CA LYS A 132 -12.56 -27.00 -2.81
C LYS A 132 -11.46 -27.69 -3.60
N ARG A 133 -10.34 -27.01 -3.85
CA ARG A 133 -9.26 -27.53 -4.70
C ARG A 133 -7.95 -27.77 -3.95
N GLY A 134 -7.86 -27.43 -2.66
CA GLY A 134 -6.65 -27.61 -1.87
C GLY A 134 -5.50 -26.70 -2.33
N VAL A 135 -5.78 -25.63 -3.08
CA VAL A 135 -4.75 -24.69 -3.52
C VAL A 135 -4.23 -23.92 -2.31
N ASN A 136 -2.91 -23.72 -2.26
CA ASN A 136 -2.29 -22.93 -1.21
C ASN A 136 -2.80 -21.48 -1.29
N GLU A 137 -3.34 -20.95 -0.17
CA GLU A 137 -3.87 -19.59 -0.10
C GLU A 137 -2.88 -18.52 -0.55
N VAL A 138 -1.59 -18.71 -0.28
CA VAL A 138 -0.52 -17.77 -0.62
C VAL A 138 -0.43 -17.62 -2.13
N ILE A 139 -0.41 -18.74 -2.84
CA ILE A 139 -0.26 -18.76 -4.29
C ILE A 139 -1.50 -18.14 -4.94
N SER A 140 -2.70 -18.57 -4.53
CA SER A 140 -3.94 -18.01 -5.08
C SER A 140 -4.07 -16.51 -4.84
N ASN A 141 -3.64 -16.01 -3.69
CA ASN A 141 -3.72 -14.58 -3.36
C ASN A 141 -2.66 -13.72 -4.07
N ILE A 142 -1.53 -14.27 -4.50
CA ILE A 142 -0.55 -13.53 -5.31
C ILE A 142 -1.01 -13.42 -6.76
N MET A 143 -1.72 -14.43 -7.27
CA MET A 143 -2.17 -14.48 -8.67
C MET A 143 -3.48 -13.70 -8.92
N LEU A 144 -4.20 -13.32 -7.86
CA LEU A 144 -5.42 -12.51 -7.87
C LEU A 144 -5.12 -11.06 -7.48
#